data_AF-A0A9E5ZPL4-F1
#
_entry.id   AF-A0A9E5ZPL4-F1
#
_cell.length_a   1.000
_cell.length_b   1.000
_cell.length_c   1.000
_cell.angle_alpha   90.00
_cell.angle_beta   90.00
_cell.angle_gamma   90.00
#
_symmetry.space_group_name_H-M   'P 1'
#
loop_
_entity.id
_entity.type
_entity.pdbx_description
1 polymer ?
#
loop_
_entity_poly.entity_id
_entity_poly.type
_entity_poly.pdbx_seq_one_letter_code
_entity_poly.pdbx_strand_id
1 'polypeptide(L)' 'MQLATLDYAIIIGFFILSLVIGILVAKQSGKSSESFFLSGRNMPWWLLGFSMVATTFAADTPGLVTQLVRENGVSG' A
#
# COMPACT_ATOMS: atom_id res chain seq x y z
N MET A 1 -14.49 -12.45 -17.97
CA MET A 1 -14.69 -11.02 -17.64
C MET A 1 -13.97 -10.20 -18.69
N GLN A 2 -14.67 -9.29 -19.37
CA GLN A 2 -14.00 -8.26 -20.17
C GLN A 2 -13.78 -7.06 -19.25
N LEU A 3 -12.53 -6.60 -19.14
CA LEU A 3 -12.18 -5.40 -18.41
C LEU A 3 -12.59 -4.18 -19.25
N ALA A 4 -13.27 -3.23 -18.61
CA ALA A 4 -13.62 -1.98 -19.25
C ALA A 4 -12.36 -1.12 -19.45
N THR A 5 -12.41 -0.20 -20.41
CA THR A 5 -11.32 0.77 -20.62
C THR A 5 -11.00 1.57 -19.35
N LEU A 6 -12.02 1.86 -18.53
CA LEU A 6 -11.86 2.52 -17.24
C LEU A 6 -11.01 1.70 -16.25
N ASP A 7 -11.19 0.37 -16.22
CA ASP A 7 -10.43 -0.51 -15.32
C ASP A 7 -8.94 -0.46 -15.64
N TYR A 8 -8.59 -0.55 -16.93
CA TYR A 8 -7.21 -0.41 -17.39
C TYR A 8 -6.62 0.97 -17.05
N ALA A 9 -7.41 2.04 -17.21
CA ALA A 9 -6.97 3.38 -16.87
C ALA A 9 -6.62 3.51 -15.38
N ILE A 10 -7.44 2.93 -14.49
CA ILE A 10 -7.18 2.92 -13.05
C ILE A 10 -5.92 2.13 -12.71
N ILE A 11 -5.76 0.93 -13.28
CA ILE A 11 -4.59 0.07 -13.04
C ILE A 11 -3.30 0.79 -13.48
N ILE A 12 -3.28 1.34 -14.69
CA ILE A 12 -2.12 2.06 -15.21
C ILE A 12 -1.84 3.31 -14.35
N GLY A 13 -2.88 4.07 -13.99
CA GLY A 13 -2.77 5.24 -13.13
C GLY A 13 -2.16 4.92 -11.77
N PHE A 14 -2.55 3.81 -11.15
CA PHE A 14 -2.00 3.34 -9.88
C PHE A 14 -0.49 3.07 -9.97
N PHE A 15 -0.03 2.37 -11.01
CA PHE A 15 1.40 2.08 -11.18
C PHE A 15 2.21 3.34 -11.46
N ILE A 16 1.70 4.25 -12.31
CA ILE A 16 2.35 5.53 -12.59
C ILE A 16 2.48 6.35 -11.30
N LEU A 17 1.41 6.48 -10.52
CA LEU A 17 1.43 7.22 -9.26
C LEU A 17 2.46 6.64 -8.29
N SER A 18 2.46 5.32 -8.13
CA SER A 18 3.40 4.61 -7.25
C SER A 18 4.86 4.83 -7.67
N LEU A 19 5.14 4.76 -8.98
CA LEU A 19 6.47 4.98 -9.53
C LEU A 19 6.92 6.44 -9.36
N VAL A 20 6.03 7.41 -9.62
CA VAL A 20 6.31 8.84 -9.43
C VAL A 20 6.68 9.12 -7.98
N ILE A 21 5.92 8.62 -7.01
CA ILE A 21 6.23 8.78 -5.58
C ILE A 21 7.61 8.18 -5.27
N GLY A 22 7.90 6.97 -5.76
CA GLY A 22 9.20 6.32 -5.58
C GLY A 22 10.37 7.16 -6.12
N ILE A 23 10.24 7.71 -7.33
CA ILE A 23 11.29 8.56 -7.95
C ILE A 23 11.49 9.87 -7.19
N LEU A 24 10.41 10.51 -6.77
CA LEU A 24 10.47 11.77 -6.01
C LEU A 24 11.20 11.57 -4.66
N VAL A 25 10.91 10.48 -3.97
CA VAL A 25 11.49 10.17 -2.66
C VAL A 25 12.90 9.58 -2.77
N ALA A 26 13.23 8.88 -3.87
CA ALA A 26 14.55 8.25 -4.07
C ALA A 26 15.73 9.23 -3.91
N LYS A 27 15.58 10.47 -4.39
CA LYS A 27 16.60 11.53 -4.22
C LYS A 27 16.82 11.95 -2.77
N GLN A 28 15.80 11.86 -1.92
CA GLN A 28 15.87 12.18 -0.51
C GLN A 28 16.51 11.03 0.27
N SER A 29 16.08 9.80 -0.01
CA SER A 29 16.54 8.60 0.71
C SER A 29 18.00 8.24 0.42
N GLY A 30 18.55 8.63 -0.73
CA GLY A 30 19.95 8.39 -1.08
C GLY A 30 20.99 9.27 -0.36
N LYS A 31 20.57 10.26 0.44
CA LYS A 31 21.50 11.22 1.07
C LYS A 31 22.24 10.68 2.29
N SER A 32 21.64 9.75 3.03
CA SER A 32 22.21 9.16 4.26
C SER A 32 21.39 7.94 4.68
N SER A 33 22.02 6.96 5.34
CA SER A 33 21.33 5.82 5.96
C SER A 33 20.24 6.25 6.94
N GLU A 34 20.43 7.37 7.64
CA GLU A 34 19.40 7.94 8.52
C GLU A 34 18.17 8.43 7.73
N SER A 35 18.37 9.04 6.55
CA SER A 35 17.26 9.45 5.68
C SER A 35 16.56 8.25 5.03
N PHE A 36 17.31 7.16 4.77
CA PHE A 36 16.75 5.94 4.21
C PHE A 36 15.89 5.15 5.22
N PHE A 37 16.39 4.94 6.44
CA PHE A 37 15.71 4.11 7.44
C PHE A 37 14.80 4.91 8.38
N LEU A 38 15.19 6.12 8.77
CA LEU A 38 14.45 6.92 9.76
C LEU A 38 13.63 8.04 9.11
N SER A 39 13.74 8.25 7.79
CA SER A 39 13.08 9.35 7.07
C SER A 39 13.29 10.72 7.76
N GLY A 40 14.52 10.94 8.25
CA GLY A 40 14.88 12.15 9.00
C GLY A 40 14.10 12.36 10.30
N ARG A 41 13.49 11.31 10.85
CA ARG A 41 12.72 11.30 12.11
C ARG A 41 11.54 12.28 12.13
N ASN A 42 11.08 12.72 10.96
CA ASN A 42 10.03 13.73 10.80
C ASN A 42 8.71 13.14 10.25
N MET A 43 8.54 11.81 10.32
CA MET A 43 7.31 11.16 9.89
C MET A 43 6.22 11.31 10.95
N PRO A 44 5.02 11.79 10.60
CA PRO A 44 3.93 11.89 11.55
C PRO A 44 3.42 10.50 11.93
N TRP A 45 2.97 10.36 13.18
CA TRP A 45 2.57 9.08 13.76
C TRP A 45 1.46 8.36 12.97
N TRP A 46 0.52 9.12 12.38
CA TRP A 46 -0.58 8.55 11.61
C TRP A 46 -0.09 7.87 10.33
N LEU A 47 0.94 8.42 9.68
CA LEU A 47 1.52 7.86 8.47
C LEU A 47 2.26 6.55 8.80
N LEU A 48 2.97 6.53 9.92
CA LEU A 48 3.61 5.31 10.43
C LEU A 48 2.58 4.22 10.75
N GLY A 49 1.48 4.59 11.43
CA GLY A 49 0.38 3.68 11.75
C GLY A 49 -0.22 3.06 10.49
N PHE A 50 -0.52 3.89 9.49
CA PHE A 50 -1.08 3.43 8.22
C PHE A 50 -0.12 2.51 7.45
N SER A 51 1.18 2.84 7.43
CA SER A 51 2.22 2.04 6.79
C SER A 51 2.36 0.65 7.42
N MET A 52 2.28 0.56 8.75
CA MET A 52 2.36 -0.73 9.45
C MET A 52 1.18 -1.63 9.09
N VAL A 53 -0.05 -1.09 9.14
CA VAL A 53 -1.27 -1.85 8.76
C VAL A 53 -1.20 -2.29 7.30
N ALA A 54 -0.83 -1.38 6.39
CA ALA A 54 -0.70 -1.69 4.96
C ALA A 54 0.33 -2.80 4.69
N THR A 55 1.44 -2.85 5.45
CA THR A 55 2.49 -3.88 5.29
C THR A 55 2.03 -5.26 5.76
N THR A 56 1.17 -5.30 6.78
CA THR A 56 0.63 -6.57 7.32
C THR A 56 -0.53 -7.13 6.48
N PHE A 57 -1.09 -6.34 5.57
CA PHE A 57 -2.27 -6.72 4.82
C PHE A 57 -1.89 -7.28 3.46
N ALA A 58 -1.86 -8.60 3.35
CA ALA A 58 -1.54 -9.28 2.10
C ALA A 58 -2.74 -9.26 1.13
N ALA A 59 -2.45 -9.39 -0.16
CA ALA A 59 -3.46 -9.26 -1.22
C ALA A 59 -4.57 -10.34 -1.16
N ASP A 60 -4.27 -11.50 -0.58
CA ASP A 60 -5.15 -12.65 -0.42
C ASP A 60 -6.04 -12.57 0.84
N THR A 61 -5.66 -11.76 1.83
CA THR A 61 -6.32 -11.66 3.13
C THR A 61 -7.81 -11.27 3.01
N PRO A 62 -8.24 -10.30 2.18
CA PRO A 62 -9.65 -10.01 1.97
C PRO A 62 -10.45 -11.20 1.44
N GLY A 63 -9.87 -11.95 0.51
CA GLY A 63 -10.51 -13.13 -0.08
C GLY A 63 -10.78 -14.19 0.98
N LEU A 64 -9.77 -14.45 1.82
CA LEU A 64 -9.90 -15.37 2.94
C LEU A 64 -10.96 -14.90 3.96
N VAL A 65 -10.89 -13.63 4.40
CA VAL A 65 -11.82 -13.08 5.40
C VAL A 65 -13.26 -13.10 4.89
N THR A 66 -13.48 -12.72 3.63
CA THR A 66 -14.83 -12.77 3.03
C THR A 66 -15.37 -14.20 2.96
N GLN A 67 -14.53 -15.18 2.69
CA GLN A 67 -14.93 -16.59 2.74
C GLN A 67 -15.26 -17.04 4.17
N LEU A 68 -14.41 -16.73 5.14
CA LEU A 68 -14.63 -17.08 6.55
C LEU A 68 -15.95 -16.50 7.08
N VAL A 69 -16.23 -15.23 6.79
CA VAL A 69 -17.47 -14.55 7.18
C VAL A 69 -18.68 -15.15 6.46
N ARG A 70 -18.52 -15.55 5.19
CA ARG A 70 -19.58 -16.21 4.43
C ARG A 70 -19.95 -17.57 5.00
N GLU A 71 -18.97 -18.33 5.49
CA GLU A 71 -19.17 -19.69 6.02
C GLU A 71 -19.61 -19.69 7.49
N ASN A 72 -18.96 -18.87 8.32
CA ASN A 72 -19.08 -18.92 9.79
C ASN A 72 -19.71 -17.65 10.39
N GLY A 73 -20.01 -16.63 9.58
CA GLY A 73 -20.47 -15.35 10.08
C GLY A 73 -19.36 -14.50 10.70
N VAL A 74 -19.72 -13.33 11.23
CA VAL A 74 -18.73 -12.35 11.74
C VAL A 74 -18.18 -12.73 13.12
N SER A 75 -18.95 -13.48 13.93
CA SER A 75 -18.52 -13.97 15.24
C SER A 75 -17.66 -15.23 15.18
N GLY A 76 -17.59 -15.87 14.00
CA GLY A 76 -17.26 -17.29 13.88
C GLY A 76 -18.45 -18.18 14.25
#